data_AF-A0A1B6P8T1-F1
#
_entry.id   AF-A0A1B6P8T1-F1
#
_cell.length_a   1.000
_cell.length_b   1.000
_cell.length_c   1.000
_cell.angle_alpha   90.00
_cell.angle_beta   90.00
_cell.angle_gamma   90.00
#
_symmetry.space_group_name_H-M   'P 1'
#
loop_
_entity.id
_entity.type
_entity.pdbx_description
1 polymer ?
#
loop_
_entity_poly.entity_id
_entity_poly.type
_entity_poly.pdbx_seq_one_letter_code
_entity_poly.pdbx_strand_id
1 'polypeptide(L)'
;MQKHGYIGEFEYVDDHRAGKIVVELNGRLNKCGVISPRFDVGVKEIEGWTARLLPSRQVRSFVIRASSLFVVQFGFIVLTTSAGIMDHEEARRKNVGGKVLGFFY
;
A
#
# COMPACT_ATOMS: atom_id res chain seq x y z
N MET A 1 -4.28 5.36 -3.23
CA MET A 1 -3.71 6.47 -2.42
C MET A 1 -4.80 7.43 -1.93
N GLN A 2 -5.73 7.89 -2.78
CA GLN A 2 -6.83 8.78 -2.36
C GLN A 2 -7.77 8.14 -1.32
N LYS A 3 -8.16 6.86 -1.53
CA LYS A 3 -8.96 6.06 -0.57
C LYS A 3 -8.37 6.01 0.85
N HIS A 4 -7.04 6.07 0.95
CA HIS A 4 -6.30 6.04 2.22
C HIS A 4 -5.94 7.44 2.74
N GLY A 5 -6.38 8.51 2.06
CA GLY A 5 -6.19 9.90 2.50
C GLY A 5 -4.76 10.44 2.38
N TYR A 6 -3.89 9.82 1.58
CA TYR A 6 -2.50 10.29 1.36
C TYR A 6 -2.41 11.42 0.33
N ILE A 7 -3.32 11.41 -0.66
CA ILE A 7 -3.43 12.45 -1.69
C ILE A 7 -4.82 13.09 -1.58
N GLY A 8 -4.90 14.37 -1.93
CA GLY A 8 -6.15 15.12 -2.00
C GLY A 8 -6.85 14.90 -3.34
N GLU A 9 -7.40 15.98 -3.88
CA GLU A 9 -8.00 15.95 -5.21
C GLU A 9 -6.93 15.77 -6.30
N PHE A 10 -7.30 15.07 -7.37
CA PHE A 10 -6.47 14.96 -8.55
C PHE A 10 -7.29 15.39 -9.77
N GLU A 11 -6.65 16.15 -10.65
CA GLU A 11 -7.23 16.60 -11.90
C GLU A 11 -6.47 15.96 -13.06
N TYR A 12 -7.21 15.37 -13.99
CA TYR A 12 -6.66 14.86 -15.24
C TYR A 12 -6.89 15.90 -16.34
N VAL A 13 -5.80 16.46 -16.85
CA VAL A 13 -5.81 17.42 -17.96
C VAL A 13 -5.43 16.68 -19.24
N ASP A 14 -6.34 16.65 -20.22
CA ASP A 14 -6.11 15.95 -21.48
C ASP A 14 -5.46 16.86 -22.54
N ASP A 15 -4.15 16.67 -22.75
CA ASP A 15 -3.37 17.36 -23.79
C ASP A 15 -3.49 16.69 -25.18
N HIS A 16 -4.41 15.73 -25.38
CA HIS A 16 -4.53 14.89 -26.60
C HIS A 16 -3.25 14.09 -26.94
N ARG A 17 -2.33 13.97 -25.98
CA ARG A 17 -1.10 13.18 -26.09
C ARG A 17 -1.12 12.04 -25.07
N ALA A 18 -0.49 12.25 -23.92
CA ALA A 18 -0.40 11.27 -22.83
C ALA A 18 -1.17 11.71 -21.57
N GLY A 19 -1.83 12.87 -21.62
CA GLY A 19 -2.43 13.51 -20.46
C GLY A 19 -1.41 14.02 -19.45
N LYS A 20 -1.87 14.91 -18.57
CA LYS A 20 -1.15 15.34 -17.37
C LYS A 20 -2.04 15.13 -16.17
N ILE A 21 -1.45 14.71 -15.05
CA ILE A 21 -2.17 14.55 -13.80
C ILE A 21 -1.62 15.59 -12.82
N VAL A 22 -2.48 16.49 -12.39
CA VAL A 22 -2.20 17.44 -11.31
C VAL A 22 -2.75 16.83 -10.03
N VAL A 23 -1.92 16.69 -9.00
CA VAL A 23 -2.33 16.08 -7.72
C VAL A 23 -2.09 17.08 -6.60
N GLU A 24 -3.10 17.28 -5.76
CA GLU A 24 -2.95 18.03 -4.52
C GLU A 24 -2.39 17.11 -3.43
N LEU A 25 -1.28 17.54 -2.81
CA LEU A 25 -0.62 16.78 -1.75
C LEU A 25 -1.00 17.35 -0.38
N ASN A 26 -1.62 16.51 0.46
CA ASN A 26 -1.98 16.85 1.85
C ASN A 26 -0.78 16.90 2.82
N GLY A 27 0.46 16.68 2.35
CA GLY A 27 1.67 16.66 3.20
C GLY A 27 1.82 15.42 4.10
N ARG A 28 0.94 14.42 3.97
CA ARG A 28 0.97 13.15 4.75
C ARG A 28 1.81 12.04 4.11
N LEU A 29 2.22 12.22 2.86
CA LEU A 29 3.01 11.24 2.13
C LEU A 29 4.49 11.39 2.51
N ASN A 30 5.08 10.36 3.12
CA ASN A 30 6.50 10.33 3.43
C ASN A 30 7.29 9.86 2.20
N LYS A 31 6.89 8.71 1.64
CA LYS A 31 7.56 8.12 0.48
C LYS A 31 6.60 7.21 -0.29
N CYS A 32 6.59 7.37 -1.61
CA CYS A 32 6.03 6.40 -2.54
C CYS A 32 7.15 5.84 -3.42
N GLY A 33 7.12 4.54 -3.69
CA GLY A 33 8.11 3.87 -4.51
C GLY A 33 7.50 2.72 -5.31
N VAL A 34 8.02 2.53 -6.52
CA VAL A 34 7.72 1.37 -7.36
C VAL A 34 8.80 0.32 -7.14
N ILE A 35 8.41 -0.95 -7.09
CA ILE A 35 9.34 -2.07 -7.00
C ILE A 35 9.52 -2.66 -8.40
N SER A 36 10.77 -2.67 -8.87
CA SER A 36 11.16 -3.24 -10.15
C SER A 36 12.36 -4.17 -9.94
N PRO A 37 12.33 -5.41 -10.45
CA PRO A 37 11.26 -6.06 -11.22
C PRO A 37 10.02 -6.39 -10.36
N ARG A 38 8.88 -6.63 -11.01
CA ARG A 38 7.63 -7.01 -10.33
C ARG A 38 7.69 -8.47 -9.89
N PHE A 39 8.10 -8.70 -8.65
CA PHE A 39 8.19 -10.04 -8.05
C PHE A 39 6.81 -10.64 -7.83
N ASP A 40 6.69 -11.94 -8.09
CA ASP A 40 5.55 -12.75 -7.68
C ASP A 40 5.61 -13.00 -6.17
N VAL A 41 4.49 -12.80 -5.51
CA VAL A 41 4.35 -12.90 -4.05
C VAL A 41 3.16 -13.79 -3.73
N GLY A 42 3.45 -14.93 -3.09
CA GLY A 42 2.43 -15.80 -2.55
C GLY A 42 1.79 -15.21 -1.28
N VAL A 43 0.59 -15.69 -0.92
CA VAL A 43 -0.15 -15.23 0.27
C VAL A 43 0.70 -15.31 1.55
N LYS A 44 1.52 -16.37 1.67
CA LYS A 44 2.42 -16.59 2.81
C LYS A 44 3.59 -15.60 2.86
N GLU A 45 4.00 -15.09 1.70
CA GLU A 45 5.18 -14.21 1.59
C GLU A 45 4.84 -12.74 1.79
N ILE A 46 3.55 -12.37 1.72
CA ILE A 46 3.06 -11.00 1.94
C ILE A 46 3.60 -10.43 3.25
N GLU A 47 3.54 -11.19 4.35
CA GLU A 47 4.04 -10.74 5.66
C GLU A 47 5.56 -10.47 5.66
N GLY A 48 6.32 -11.26 4.90
CA GLY A 48 7.77 -11.07 4.73
C GLY A 48 8.09 -9.81 3.93
N TRP A 49 7.32 -9.52 2.89
CA TRP A 49 7.46 -8.30 2.10
C TRP A 49 7.04 -7.06 2.90
N THR A 50 5.96 -7.12 3.66
CA THR A 50 5.54 -6.05 4.58
C THR A 50 6.63 -5.72 5.59
N ALA A 51 7.27 -6.74 6.18
CA ALA A 51 8.34 -6.53 7.15
C ALA A 51 9.61 -5.90 6.57
N ARG A 52 9.88 -6.10 5.26
CA ARG A 52 11.07 -5.55 4.59
C ARG A 52 10.86 -4.15 4.04
N LEU A 53 9.66 -3.87 3.52
CA LEU A 53 9.37 -2.65 2.77
C LEU A 53 8.82 -1.53 3.65
N LEU A 54 8.03 -1.86 4.66
CA LEU A 54 7.45 -0.85 5.54
C LEU A 54 8.35 -0.66 6.76
N PRO A 55 8.79 0.60 7.05
CA PRO A 55 9.64 0.87 8.20
C PRO A 55 8.92 0.64 9.53
N SER A 56 7.58 0.62 9.55
CA SER A 56 6.80 0.54 10.78
C SER A 56 6.12 -0.82 10.97
N ARG A 57 6.88 -1.76 11.53
CA ARG A 57 6.36 -2.60 12.63
C ARG A 57 6.68 -1.93 13.96
N GLN A 58 6.44 -0.63 14.14
CA GLN A 58 6.75 -0.02 15.43
C GLN A 58 5.82 -0.63 16.49
N VAL A 59 6.42 -1.56 17.22
CA VAL A 59 5.90 -2.38 18.32
C VAL A 59 4.90 -3.44 17.84
N ARG A 60 5.38 -4.70 17.71
CA ARG A 60 4.61 -5.83 18.29
C ARG A 60 4.38 -5.38 19.72
N SER A 61 3.25 -4.72 19.98
CA SER A 61 2.80 -4.46 21.34
C SER A 61 2.57 -5.82 21.94
N PHE A 62 3.63 -6.35 22.53
CA PHE A 62 3.60 -7.36 23.56
C PHE A 62 3.12 -6.65 24.84
N VAL A 63 2.05 -5.86 24.75
CA VAL A 63 1.24 -5.45 25.88
C VAL A 63 0.07 -6.41 25.89
N ILE A 64 0.34 -7.45 26.65
CA ILE A 64 -0.61 -8.23 27.42
C ILE A 64 -1.69 -7.29 27.97
N ARG A 65 -2.88 -7.25 27.33
CA ARG A 65 -4.23 -7.09 27.94
C ARG A 65 -5.24 -6.50 26.96
N ALA A 66 -6.35 -7.22 26.86
CA ALA A 66 -7.71 -6.76 26.67
C ALA A 66 -8.01 -5.59 25.70
N SER A 67 -8.84 -5.92 24.72
CA SER A 67 -9.81 -5.04 24.03
C SER A 67 -9.25 -3.86 23.23
N SER A 68 -9.27 -4.04 21.90
CA SER A 68 -9.34 -2.97 20.89
C SER A 68 -8.10 -2.07 20.73
N LEU A 69 -6.92 -2.66 20.53
CA LEU A 69 -5.75 -1.93 20.03
C LEU A 69 -5.63 -2.15 18.51
N PHE A 70 -6.30 -1.27 17.76
CA PHE A 70 -6.15 -1.12 16.32
C PHE A 70 -4.67 -0.79 16.02
N VAL A 71 -3.89 -1.79 15.62
CA VAL A 71 -2.51 -1.58 15.19
C VAL A 71 -2.58 -0.80 13.88
N VAL A 72 -2.37 0.52 13.96
CA VAL A 72 -2.21 1.36 12.77
C VAL A 72 -0.86 0.99 12.16
N GLN A 73 -0.84 -0.06 11.32
CA GLN A 73 0.29 -0.34 10.45
C GLN A 73 0.40 0.86 9.50
N PHE A 74 1.38 1.74 9.72
CA PHE A 74 1.61 2.89 8.85
C PHE A 74 2.30 2.40 7.58
N GLY A 75 1.55 2.39 6.48
CA GLY A 75 2.02 2.12 5.13
C GLY A 75 1.27 0.99 4.42
N PHE A 76 1.18 1.12 3.11
CA PHE A 76 0.45 0.20 2.25
C PHE A 76 1.37 -0.33 1.15
N ILE A 77 1.31 -1.64 0.96
CA ILE A 77 1.87 -2.31 -0.22
C ILE A 77 0.74 -2.57 -1.21
N VAL A 78 1.01 -2.21 -2.46
CA VAL A 78 0.10 -2.41 -3.59
C VAL A 78 0.52 -3.65 -4.35
N LEU A 79 -0.45 -4.56 -4.52
CA LEU A 79 -0.29 -5.81 -5.23
C LEU A 79 -1.24 -5.84 -6.45
N THR A 80 -0.73 -6.36 -7.56
CA THR A 80 -1.53 -6.78 -8.71
C THR A 80 -1.91 -8.23 -8.54
N THR A 81 -3.18 -8.49 -8.30
CA THR A 81 -3.75 -9.84 -8.23
C THR A 81 -4.61 -10.10 -9.48
N SER A 82 -5.08 -11.33 -9.65
CA SER A 82 -6.01 -11.68 -10.73
C SER A 82 -7.34 -10.91 -10.68
N ALA A 83 -7.76 -10.45 -9.49
CA ALA A 83 -8.96 -9.65 -9.29
C ALA A 83 -8.71 -8.14 -9.38
N GLY A 84 -7.51 -7.72 -9.79
CA GLY A 84 -7.13 -6.32 -9.95
C GLY A 84 -6.07 -5.84 -8.95
N ILE A 85 -5.87 -4.52 -8.94
CA ILE A 85 -4.93 -3.83 -8.05
C ILE A 85 -5.58 -3.65 -6.68
N MET A 86 -4.91 -4.14 -5.64
CA MET A 86 -5.42 -4.06 -4.27
C MET A 86 -4.30 -3.91 -3.24
N ASP A 87 -4.68 -3.55 -2.03
CA ASP A 87 -3.77 -3.46 -0.91
C ASP A 87 -3.47 -4.84 -0.31
N HIS A 88 -2.32 -4.98 0.32
CA HIS A 88 -1.92 -6.20 1.03
C HIS A 88 -2.93 -6.69 2.10
N GLU A 89 -3.67 -5.79 2.76
CA GLU A 89 -4.74 -6.18 3.69
C GLU A 89 -5.91 -6.84 2.98
N GLU A 90 -6.35 -6.26 1.86
CA GLU A 90 -7.45 -6.80 1.05
C GLU A 90 -7.04 -8.13 0.42
N ALA A 91 -5.79 -8.24 -0.05
CA ALA A 91 -5.21 -9.47 -0.58
C ALA A 91 -5.20 -10.59 0.48
N ARG A 92 -4.86 -10.27 1.74
CA ARG A 92 -4.89 -11.22 2.86
C ARG A 92 -6.31 -11.69 3.18
N ARG A 93 -7.29 -10.78 3.20
CA ARG A 93 -8.71 -11.13 3.45
C ARG A 93 -9.26 -12.06 2.38
N LYS A 94 -8.87 -11.85 1.12
CA LYS A 94 -9.29 -12.65 -0.02
C LYS A 94 -8.41 -13.89 -0.25
N ASN A 95 -7.34 -14.08 0.52
CA ASN A 95 -6.34 -15.14 0.34
C ASN A 95 -5.82 -15.23 -1.10
N VAL A 96 -5.56 -14.08 -1.73
CA VAL A 96 -5.03 -14.01 -3.10
C VAL A 96 -3.60 -13.48 -3.09
N GLY A 97 -2.73 -14.16 -3.81
CA GLY A 97 -1.38 -13.69 -4.13
C GLY A 97 -1.37 -12.86 -5.41
N GLY A 98 -0.20 -12.34 -5.76
CA GLY A 98 -0.06 -11.51 -6.95
C GLY A 98 1.36 -11.02 -7.15
N LYS A 99 1.53 -10.04 -8.03
CA LYS A 99 2.81 -9.36 -8.22
C LYS A 99 2.86 -8.06 -7.43
N VAL A 100 3.98 -7.75 -6.82
CA VAL A 100 4.16 -6.46 -6.12
C VAL A 100 4.35 -5.35 -7.16
N LEU A 101 3.60 -4.27 -7.00
CA LEU A 101 3.78 -3.05 -7.79
C LEU A 101 4.66 -2.05 -7.07
N GLY A 102 4.38 -1.80 -5.79
CA GLY A 102 5.04 -0.73 -5.06
C GLY A 102 4.49 -0.57 -3.65
N PHE A 103 5.01 0.44 -2.97
CA PHE A 103 4.64 0.78 -1.61
C PHE A 103 4.48 2.29 -1.46
N PHE A 104 3.66 2.68 -0.51
CA PHE A 104 3.55 4.08 -0.07
C PHE A 104 3.29 4.14 1.42
N TYR A 105 3.88 5.13 2.09
CA TYR A 105 3.66 5.43 3.50
C TYR A 105 3.93 6.91 3.80
#